data_AF-A0AAW1HN70-F1
#
_entry.id   AF-A0AAW1HN70-F1
#
_cell.length_a   1.000
_cell.length_b   1.000
_cell.length_c   1.000
_cell.angle_alpha   90.00
_cell.angle_beta   90.00
_cell.angle_gamma   90.00
#
_symmetry.space_group_name_H-M   'P 1'
#
loop_
_entity.id
_entity.type
_entity.pdbx_description
1 polymer ?
#
loop_
_entity_poly.entity_id
_entity_poly.type
_entity_poly.pdbx_seq_one_letter_code
_entity_poly.pdbx_strand_id
1 'polypeptide(L)'
;MATWPIYAEQQLNAFELVKELELAVEIRMDYKTDMRTKKAAFLVKAEEIENGINSLMKMDEKTRTRVKKMSDDGKKALEKGGSSYNYLERFIEGVLSNID
;
A
#
# COMPACT_ATOMS: atom_id res chain seq x y z
N MET A 1 -8.59 1.42 1.80
CA MET A 1 -8.02 2.70 1.30
C MET A 1 -8.58 2.97 -0.09
N ALA A 2 -8.68 4.23 -0.50
CA ALA A 2 -8.97 4.60 -1.88
C ALA A 2 -7.68 5.18 -2.50
N THR A 3 -7.19 4.59 -3.59
CA THR A 3 -5.87 4.87 -4.13
C THR A 3 -5.92 5.98 -5.18
N TRP A 4 -5.08 7.00 -4.96
CA TRP A 4 -4.84 8.11 -5.88
C TRP A 4 -3.33 8.37 -5.93
N PRO A 5 -2.58 7.60 -6.73
CA PRO A 5 -1.14 7.79 -6.90
C PRO A 5 -0.85 9.16 -7.50
N ILE A 6 0.28 9.77 -7.12
CA ILE A 6 0.73 11.08 -7.60
C ILE A 6 2.09 10.95 -8.28
N TYR A 7 3.05 10.23 -7.70
CA TYR A 7 4.41 10.15 -8.24
C TYR A 7 5.20 8.93 -7.74
N ALA A 8 6.40 8.74 -8.31
CA ALA A 8 7.37 7.69 -7.95
C ALA A 8 6.79 6.27 -8.00
N GLU A 9 6.92 5.50 -6.92
CA GLU A 9 6.46 4.11 -6.81
C GLU A 9 4.97 3.99 -6.50
N GLN A 10 4.25 5.09 -6.29
CA GLN A 10 2.86 5.06 -5.83
C GLN A 10 1.92 4.34 -6.79
N GLN A 11 2.19 4.37 -8.10
CA GLN A 11 1.40 3.63 -9.08
C GLN A 11 1.53 2.11 -8.89
N LEU A 12 2.75 1.64 -8.58
CA LEU A 12 2.99 0.22 -8.29
C LEU A 12 2.34 -0.17 -6.97
N ASN A 13 2.49 0.63 -5.92
CA ASN A 13 1.84 0.38 -4.63
C ASN A 13 0.31 0.36 -4.77
N ALA A 14 -0.27 1.27 -5.55
CA ALA A 14 -1.70 1.29 -5.82
C ALA A 14 -2.15 0.04 -6.59
N PHE A 15 -1.36 -0.40 -7.58
CA PHE A 15 -1.63 -1.63 -8.32
C PHE A 15 -1.60 -2.85 -7.39
N GLU A 16 -0.55 -3.01 -6.59
CA GLU A 16 -0.43 -4.09 -5.62
C GLU A 16 -1.62 -4.11 -4.64
N LEU A 17 -1.97 -2.96 -4.07
CA LEU A 17 -3.06 -2.86 -3.09
C LEU A 17 -4.46 -3.14 -3.67
N VAL A 18 -4.72 -2.76 -4.92
CA VAL A 18 -6.04 -2.91 -5.55
C VAL A 18 -6.17 -4.23 -6.30
N LYS A 19 -5.14 -4.63 -7.06
CA LYS A 19 -5.20 -5.78 -7.98
C LYS A 19 -4.60 -7.05 -7.40
N GLU A 20 -3.51 -6.96 -6.65
CA GLU A 20 -2.82 -8.16 -6.14
C GLU A 20 -3.33 -8.58 -4.76
N LEU A 21 -3.37 -7.62 -3.83
CA LEU A 21 -3.75 -7.87 -2.44
C LEU A 21 -5.26 -7.71 -2.19
N GLU A 22 -5.98 -7.02 -3.09
CA GLU A 22 -7.41 -6.73 -2.99
C GLU A 22 -7.80 -6.12 -1.62
N LEU A 23 -7.04 -5.11 -1.18
CA LEU A 23 -7.19 -4.41 0.11
C LEU A 23 -7.73 -2.98 -0.03
N ALA A 24 -7.74 -2.46 -1.25
CA ALA A 24 -8.07 -1.08 -1.55
C ALA A 24 -8.98 -0.97 -2.77
N VAL A 25 -9.60 0.20 -2.91
CA VAL A 25 -10.33 0.62 -4.12
C VAL A 25 -9.53 1.66 -4.88
N GLU A 26 -9.84 1.83 -6.15
CA GLU A 26 -9.19 2.80 -7.03
C GLU A 26 -10.01 4.09 -7.12
N ILE A 27 -9.35 5.24 -7.02
CA ILE A 27 -9.88 6.52 -7.53
C ILE A 27 -9.35 6.72 -8.96
N ARG A 28 -8.03 6.63 -9.14
CA ARG A 28 -7.40 6.82 -10.45
C ARG A 28 -5.99 6.24 -10.53
N MET A 29 -5.83 5.02 -11.04
CA MET A 29 -4.54 4.29 -11.05
C MET A 29 -3.47 4.90 -11.97
N ASP A 30 -3.88 5.48 -13.09
CA ASP A 30 -2.99 6.06 -14.11
C ASP A 30 -2.61 7.51 -13.83
N TYR A 31 -3.06 8.08 -12.70
CA TYR A 31 -2.67 9.43 -12.33
C TYR A 31 -1.18 9.51 -12.04
N LYS A 32 -0.53 10.52 -12.63
CA LYS A 32 0.86 10.86 -12.36
C LYS A 32 1.08 12.35 -12.53
N THR A 33 1.98 12.89 -11.71
CA THR A 33 2.53 14.22 -11.83
C THR A 33 3.93 14.10 -12.41
N ASP A 34 4.23 14.90 -13.42
CA ASP A 34 5.58 14.98 -13.96
C ASP A 34 6.51 15.62 -12.92
N MET A 35 7.55 14.89 -12.53
CA MET A 35 8.48 15.27 -11.47
C MET A 35 9.25 16.57 -11.77
N ARG A 36 9.46 16.91 -13.05
CA ARG A 36 10.26 18.07 -13.47
C ARG A 36 9.42 19.33 -13.58
N THR A 37 8.23 19.19 -14.16
CA THR A 37 7.33 20.30 -14.47
C THR A 37 6.28 20.53 -13.37
N LYS A 38 6.15 19.58 -12.42
CA LYS A 38 5.13 19.55 -11.37
C LYS A 38 3.69 19.64 -11.90
N LYS A 39 3.50 19.31 -13.18
CA LYS A 39 2.17 19.31 -13.82
C LYS A 39 1.53 17.95 -13.68
N ALA A 40 0.27 17.94 -13.26
CA ALA A 40 -0.57 16.75 -13.32
C ALA A 40 -0.77 16.32 -14.77
N ALA A 41 -0.84 15.01 -15.01
CA ALA A 41 -1.16 14.48 -16.33
C ALA A 41 -2.56 14.95 -16.80
N PHE A 42 -3.52 15.02 -15.88
CA PHE A 42 -4.88 15.50 -16.11
C PHE A 42 -5.57 15.82 -14.77
N LEU A 43 -6.69 16.53 -14.83
CA LEU A 43 -7.53 16.81 -13.66
C LEU A 43 -8.47 15.61 -13.40
N VAL A 44 -8.49 15.10 -12.17
CA VAL A 44 -9.49 14.11 -11.73
C VAL A 44 -10.80 14.82 -11.44
N LYS A 45 -11.89 14.37 -12.04
CA LYS A 45 -13.20 14.99 -11.89
C LYS A 45 -13.81 14.68 -10.52
N ALA A 46 -14.70 15.55 -10.05
CA ALA A 46 -15.43 15.36 -8.80
C ALA A 46 -16.21 14.02 -8.78
N GLU A 47 -16.78 13.63 -9.91
CA GLU A 47 -17.51 12.36 -10.08
C GLU A 47 -16.61 11.12 -9.86
N GLU A 48 -15.36 11.15 -10.34
CA GLU A 48 -14.40 10.05 -10.13
C GLU A 48 -14.05 9.90 -8.64
N ILE A 49 -13.88 11.03 -7.95
CA ILE A 49 -13.62 11.07 -6.50
C ILE A 49 -14.84 10.53 -5.73
N GLU A 50 -16.04 11.00 -6.07
CA GLU A 50 -17.29 10.54 -5.45
C GLU A 50 -17.47 9.03 -5.61
N ASN A 51 -17.23 8.50 -6.82
CA ASN A 51 -17.30 7.08 -7.09
C ASN A 51 -16.28 6.27 -6.29
N GLY A 52 -15.05 6.76 -6.15
CA GLY A 52 -14.02 6.12 -5.31
C GLY A 52 -14.39 6.11 -3.83
N ILE A 53 -14.93 7.21 -3.29
CA ILE A 53 -15.41 7.30 -1.91
C ILE A 53 -16.60 6.36 -1.69
N ASN A 54 -17.58 6.36 -2.60
CA ASN A 54 -18.73 5.47 -2.52
C ASN A 54 -18.31 4.00 -2.55
N SER A 55 -17.37 3.64 -3.42
CA SER A 55 -16.78 2.29 -3.48
C SER A 55 -16.08 1.90 -2.17
N LEU A 56 -15.32 2.82 -1.57
CA LEU A 56 -14.65 2.61 -0.28
C LEU A 56 -15.65 2.37 0.85
N MET A 57 -16.74 3.15 0.90
CA MET A 57 -17.74 3.05 1.96
C MET A 57 -18.60 1.79 1.81
N LYS A 58 -18.90 1.38 0.57
CA LYS A 58 -19.65 0.17 0.22
C LYS A 58 -18.79 -1.08 0.10
N MET A 59 -17.53 -1.01 0.54
CA MET A 59 -16.59 -2.12 0.50
C MET A 59 -17.16 -3.36 1.19
N ASP A 60 -17.10 -4.48 0.50
CA ASP A 60 -17.67 -5.74 0.93
C ASP A 60 -16.95 -6.32 2.17
N GLU A 61 -17.64 -7.24 2.85
CA GLU A 61 -17.13 -7.85 4.09
C GLU A 61 -15.88 -8.71 3.86
N LYS A 62 -15.73 -9.34 2.70
CA LYS A 62 -14.56 -10.17 2.35
C LYS A 62 -13.31 -9.29 2.24
N THR A 63 -13.41 -8.14 1.56
CA THR A 63 -12.35 -7.14 1.47
C THR A 63 -12.01 -6.58 2.85
N ARG A 64 -13.01 -6.22 3.67
CA ARG A 64 -12.77 -5.76 5.05
C ARG A 64 -12.08 -6.82 5.92
N THR A 65 -12.42 -8.09 5.74
CA THR A 65 -11.79 -9.21 6.44
C THR A 65 -10.33 -9.38 6.03
N ARG A 66 -10.01 -9.28 4.73
CA ARG A 66 -8.62 -9.28 4.26
C ARG A 66 -7.80 -8.13 4.84
N VAL A 67 -8.37 -6.92 4.89
CA VAL A 67 -7.71 -5.75 5.50
C VAL A 67 -7.40 -6.01 6.97
N LYS A 68 -8.35 -6.55 7.74
CA LYS A 68 -8.12 -6.92 9.15
C LYS A 68 -7.02 -7.98 9.28
N LYS A 69 -7.07 -9.04 8.47
CA LYS A 69 -6.05 -10.08 8.46
C LYS A 69 -4.66 -9.52 8.17
N MET A 70 -4.52 -8.68 7.13
CA MET A 70 -3.24 -8.06 6.79
C MET A 70 -2.72 -7.17 7.94
N SER A 71 -3.61 -6.44 8.61
CA SER A 71 -3.25 -5.67 9.81
C SER A 71 -2.70 -6.57 10.93
N ASP A 72 -3.35 -7.70 11.19
CA ASP A 72 -2.93 -8.62 12.26
C ASP A 72 -1.63 -9.36 11.90
N ASP A 73 -1.48 -9.78 10.65
CA ASP A 73 -0.25 -10.41 10.15
C ASP A 73 0.93 -9.43 10.22
N GLY A 74 0.72 -8.15 9.88
CA GLY A 74 1.73 -7.10 10.02
C GLY A 74 2.18 -6.88 11.46
N LYS A 75 1.27 -6.92 12.44
CA LYS A 75 1.63 -6.85 13.86
C LYS A 75 2.42 -8.07 14.32
N LYS A 76 1.95 -9.28 13.98
CA LYS A 76 2.62 -10.53 14.33
C LYS A 76 4.03 -10.64 13.75
N ALA A 77 4.26 -10.09 12.55
CA ALA A 77 5.58 -10.07 11.93
C ALA A 77 6.62 -9.30 12.77
N LEU A 78 6.19 -8.31 13.55
CA LEU A 78 7.05 -7.45 14.37
C LEU A 78 7.21 -7.91 15.82
N GLU A 79 6.31 -8.76 16.32
CA GLU A 79 6.39 -9.33 17.66
C GLU A 79 7.58 -10.29 17.82
N LYS A 80 7.99 -10.58 19.07
CA LYS A 80 9.09 -11.51 19.34
C LYS A 80 8.78 -12.89 18.74
N GLY A 81 9.70 -13.41 17.93
CA GLY A 81 9.52 -14.66 17.18
C GLY A 81 8.81 -14.47 15.83
N GLY A 82 8.36 -13.25 15.51
CA GLY A 82 7.79 -12.86 14.23
C GLY A 82 8.83 -12.79 13.10
N SER A 83 8.35 -12.82 11.85
CA SER A 83 9.23 -12.91 10.67
C SER A 83 10.19 -11.73 10.55
N SER A 84 9.70 -10.49 10.65
CA SER A 84 10.52 -9.28 10.57
C SER A 84 11.44 -9.13 11.78
N TYR A 85 10.95 -9.50 12.97
CA TYR A 85 11.77 -9.52 14.20
C TYR A 85 12.99 -10.44 14.04
N ASN A 86 12.74 -11.69 13.63
CA ASN A 86 13.81 -12.68 13.45
C ASN A 86 14.74 -12.31 12.29
N TYR A 87 14.23 -11.68 11.23
CA TYR A 87 15.08 -11.22 10.13
C TYR A 87 16.03 -10.11 10.56
N LEU A 88 15.56 -9.16 11.38
CA LEU A 88 16.39 -8.10 11.93
C LEU A 88 17.45 -8.65 12.89
N GLU A 89 17.09 -9.59 13.77
CA GLU A 89 18.04 -10.27 14.66
C GLU A 89 19.18 -10.92 13.86
N ARG A 90 18.82 -11.73 12.86
CA ARG A 90 19.80 -12.37 11.95
C ARG A 90 20.63 -11.37 11.17
N PHE A 91 20.04 -10.26 10.74
CA PHE A 91 20.78 -9.20 10.06
C PHE A 91 21.83 -8.58 10.98
N ILE A 92 21.49 -8.28 12.23
CA ILE A 92 22.41 -7.73 13.23
C ILE A 92 23.54 -8.73 13.51
N GLU A 93 23.21 -10.00 13.77
CA GLU A 93 24.21 -11.06 13.97
C GLU A 93 25.18 -11.16 12.79
N GLY A 94 24.63 -11.14 11.57
CA GLY A 94 25.43 -11.19 10.35
C GLY A 94 26.34 -9.97 10.18
N VAL A 95 25.88 -8.76 10.52
CA VAL A 95 26.73 -7.57 10.49
C VAL A 95 27.84 -7.68 11.53
N LEU A 96 27.52 -8.09 12.76
CA LEU A 96 28.50 -8.22 13.84
C LEU A 96 29.57 -9.28 13.54
N SER A 97 29.19 -10.43 12.96
CA SER A 97 30.14 -11.49 12.61
C SER A 97 31.11 -11.12 11.48
N ASN A 98 30.86 -10.04 10.75
CA ASN A 98 31.71 -9.56 9.65
C ASN A 98 32.58 -8.35 10.05
N ILE A 99 32.52 -7.90 11.31
CA ILE A 99 33.29 -6.75 11.83
C ILE A 99 34.56 -7.20 12.57
N ASP A 100 34.68 -8.48 12.93
CA ASP A 100 35.92 -9.11 13.41
C ASP A 100 36.83 -9.56 12.25
#